data_AF-A0AA96FMS9-F1
#
_entry.id   AF-A0AA96FMS9-F1
#
_cell.length_a   1.000
_cell.length_b   1.000
_cell.length_c   1.000
_cell.angle_alpha   90.00
_cell.angle_beta   90.00
_cell.angle_gamma   90.00
#
_symmetry.space_group_name_H-M   'P 1'
#
loop_
_entity.id
_entity.type
_entity.pdbx_description
1 polymer ?
#
loop_
_entity_poly.entity_id
_entity_poly.type
_entity_poly.pdbx_seq_one_letter_code
_entity_poly.pdbx_strand_id
1 'polypeptide(L)'
;MPVIFFDIGATLADAHVGPDGSLALRPRPRVMAVLDTLREVRKGIVSDPGPGDGAAARAAAALRAAFPGRFTDESLVHWGAKDSRGIFDRAVGSTGAAAGDCVFVGEDARERAFAREAGMRTAADPVFAVAAMEDRPVFRTRIELPDGLGLPELTTAVNESEAVVVETVSERLVLALVTTRGAEALERAGFTADLRGLLDTANSEEGSDNGERGRSDDAERRATEKFVSDLLARGEAVYEGEELTPGTTHVVKREDDGRLTVRRLRFFR
;
A
#
# COMPACT_ATOMS: atom_id res chain seq x y z
N MET A 1 0.75 2.17 26.83
CA MET A 1 -0.47 2.51 26.06
C MET A 1 -0.05 2.60 24.60
N PRO A 2 -0.79 2.00 23.66
CA PRO A 2 -0.39 1.98 22.27
C PRO A 2 -0.34 3.39 21.66
N VAL A 3 0.58 3.58 20.72
CA VAL A 3 0.75 4.83 19.97
C VAL A 3 0.68 4.51 18.47
N ILE A 4 -0.12 5.27 17.73
CA ILE A 4 -0.27 5.09 16.29
C ILE A 4 0.36 6.28 15.58
N PHE A 5 1.39 6.02 14.78
CA PHE A 5 1.99 6.99 13.88
C PHE A 5 1.39 6.82 12.49
N PHE A 6 1.03 7.93 11.86
CA PHE A 6 0.53 7.95 10.50
C PHE A 6 1.53 8.65 9.58
N ASP A 7 1.72 8.08 8.41
CA ASP A 7 2.14 8.85 7.26
C ASP A 7 1.02 9.82 6.80
N ILE A 8 1.38 10.87 6.06
CA ILE A 8 0.42 11.83 5.52
C ILE A 8 0.06 11.50 4.07
N GLY A 9 1.05 11.53 3.18
CA GLY A 9 0.84 11.54 1.73
C GLY A 9 0.31 10.22 1.22
N ALA A 10 -0.81 10.22 0.49
CA ALA A 10 -1.50 9.00 0.04
C ALA A 10 -1.97 8.05 1.17
N THR A 11 -1.72 8.39 2.44
CA THR A 11 -2.21 7.66 3.62
C THR A 11 -3.39 8.40 4.27
N LEU A 12 -3.13 9.54 4.91
CA LEU A 12 -4.18 10.37 5.53
C LEU A 12 -4.80 11.36 4.54
N ALA A 13 -4.00 11.92 3.64
CA ALA A 13 -4.43 12.99 2.77
C ALA A 13 -3.70 12.99 1.42
N ASP A 14 -4.38 13.54 0.42
CA ASP A 14 -3.75 13.92 -0.84
C ASP A 14 -3.14 15.32 -0.68
N ALA A 15 -1.83 15.41 -0.89
CA ALA A 15 -1.07 16.66 -0.79
C ALA A 15 -1.19 17.48 -2.08
N HIS A 16 -1.50 18.76 -1.95
CA HIS A 16 -1.64 19.71 -3.06
C HIS A 16 -0.72 20.90 -2.81
N VAL A 17 0.25 21.11 -3.69
CA VAL A 17 1.17 22.25 -3.63
C VAL A 17 0.66 23.36 -4.55
N GLY A 18 0.39 24.52 -3.97
CA GLY A 18 -0.06 25.71 -4.69
C GLY A 18 1.07 26.39 -5.48
N PRO A 19 0.75 27.29 -6.43
CA PRO A 19 1.74 28.03 -7.21
C PRO A 19 2.68 28.91 -6.37
N ASP A 20 2.24 29.31 -5.18
CA ASP A 20 2.98 30.10 -4.20
C ASP A 20 3.83 29.23 -3.24
N GLY A 21 3.86 27.91 -3.46
CA GLY A 21 4.52 26.94 -2.59
C GLY A 21 3.73 26.63 -1.31
N SER A 22 2.50 27.10 -1.17
CA SER A 22 1.60 26.68 -0.10
C SER A 22 1.28 25.19 -0.22
N LEU A 23 1.03 24.53 0.92
CA LEU A 23 0.67 23.12 0.98
C LEU A 23 -0.74 23.00 1.58
N ALA A 24 -1.64 22.36 0.85
CA ALA A 24 -2.95 21.96 1.33
C ALA A 24 -3.03 20.43 1.39
N LEU A 25 -3.63 19.91 2.46
CA LEU A 25 -3.90 18.49 2.61
C LEU A 25 -5.40 18.27 2.48
N ARG A 26 -5.82 17.41 1.55
CA ARG A 26 -7.20 16.97 1.43
C ARG A 26 -7.34 15.60 2.07
N PRO A 27 -8.01 15.46 3.23
CA PRO A 27 -8.21 14.15 3.84
C PRO A 27 -8.82 13.15 2.86
N ARG A 28 -8.26 11.93 2.83
CA ARG A 28 -8.79 10.84 2.01
C ARG A 28 -10.14 10.36 2.58
N PRO A 29 -10.98 9.67 1.79
CA PRO A 29 -12.25 9.14 2.26
C PRO A 29 -12.08 8.35 3.57
N ARG A 30 -13.05 8.49 4.48
CA ARG A 30 -13.14 7.78 5.79
C ARG A 30 -12.07 8.12 6.83
N VAL A 31 -10.95 8.75 6.45
CA VAL A 31 -9.85 9.07 7.39
C VAL A 31 -10.36 9.82 8.62
N MET A 32 -11.22 10.82 8.46
CA MET A 32 -11.75 11.59 9.58
C MET A 32 -12.57 10.71 10.54
N ALA A 33 -13.44 9.85 10.01
CA ALA A 33 -14.23 8.92 10.80
C ALA A 33 -13.33 7.93 11.57
N VAL A 34 -12.28 7.41 10.92
CA VAL A 34 -11.27 6.54 11.55
C VAL A 34 -10.54 7.29 12.67
N LEU A 35 -10.09 8.51 12.45
CA LEU A 35 -9.41 9.29 13.49
C LEU A 35 -10.33 9.59 14.68
N ASP A 36 -11.64 9.74 14.44
CA ASP A 36 -12.64 9.95 15.48
C ASP A 36 -12.91 8.68 16.32
N THR A 37 -12.85 7.49 15.72
CA THR A 37 -12.90 6.22 16.49
C THR A 37 -11.65 6.02 17.34
N LEU A 38 -10.51 6.56 16.89
CA LEU A 38 -9.22 6.51 17.58
C LEU A 38 -9.01 7.65 18.58
N ARG A 39 -10.04 8.43 18.95
CA ARG A 39 -9.88 9.65 19.77
C ARG A 39 -9.10 9.45 21.08
N GLU A 40 -9.28 8.31 21.75
CA GLU A 40 -8.61 7.99 23.04
C GLU A 40 -7.19 7.43 22.87
N VAL A 41 -6.78 7.09 21.65
CA VAL A 41 -5.44 6.56 21.35
C VAL A 41 -4.47 7.72 21.10
N ARG A 42 -3.24 7.63 21.60
CA ARG A 42 -2.19 8.60 21.26
C ARG A 42 -1.80 8.46 19.78
N LYS A 43 -1.81 9.59 19.08
CA LYS A 43 -1.58 9.65 17.63
C LYS A 43 -0.41 10.57 17.31
N GLY A 44 0.45 10.14 16.41
CA GLY A 44 1.60 10.87 15.91
C GLY A 44 1.67 10.87 14.40
N ILE A 45 2.68 11.56 13.87
CA ILE A 45 3.00 11.61 12.44
C ILE A 45 4.44 11.17 12.24
N VAL A 46 4.68 10.35 11.22
CA VAL A 46 6.01 10.11 10.65
C VAL A 46 5.87 10.32 9.15
N SER A 47 6.37 11.44 8.64
CA SER A 47 6.16 11.83 7.24
C SER A 47 7.37 12.58 6.69
N ASP A 48 7.64 12.38 5.40
CA ASP A 48 8.59 13.21 4.68
C ASP A 48 7.85 14.51 4.26
N PRO A 49 8.28 15.70 4.69
CA PRO A 49 7.65 16.95 4.28
C PRO A 49 8.06 17.38 2.86
N GLY A 50 8.95 16.64 2.20
CA GLY A 50 9.58 17.01 0.94
C GLY A 50 10.77 17.95 1.13
N PRO A 51 11.44 18.33 0.02
CA PRO A 51 12.65 19.13 0.06
C PRO A 51 12.38 20.62 0.32
N GLY A 52 13.44 21.31 0.74
CA GLY A 52 13.51 22.78 0.78
C GLY A 52 13.25 23.40 2.15
N ASP A 53 13.76 24.62 2.31
CA ASP A 53 13.64 25.36 3.56
C ASP A 53 12.17 25.59 3.94
N GLY A 54 11.87 25.34 5.21
CA GLY A 54 10.52 25.48 5.76
C GLY A 54 9.52 24.41 5.32
N ALA A 55 9.91 23.35 4.60
CA ALA A 55 9.01 22.27 4.20
C ALA A 55 8.26 21.65 5.40
N ALA A 56 8.99 21.31 6.47
CA ALA A 56 8.39 20.79 7.70
C ALA A 56 7.39 21.76 8.35
N ALA A 57 7.69 23.08 8.33
CA ALA A 57 6.79 24.08 8.88
C ALA A 57 5.50 24.22 8.06
N ARG A 58 5.61 24.17 6.72
CA ARG A 58 4.45 24.14 5.81
C ARG A 58 3.61 22.88 6.01
N ALA A 59 4.26 21.71 6.10
CA ALA A 59 3.59 20.43 6.39
C ALA A 59 2.86 20.45 7.73
N ALA A 60 3.49 20.96 8.79
CA ALA A 60 2.86 21.12 10.09
C ALA A 60 1.66 22.08 10.07
N ALA A 61 1.75 23.20 9.36
CA ALA A 61 0.64 24.13 9.19
C ALA A 61 -0.53 23.48 8.43
N ALA A 62 -0.24 22.78 7.33
CA ALA A 62 -1.23 22.08 6.53
C ALA A 62 -1.91 20.94 7.31
N LEU A 63 -1.14 20.17 8.11
CA LEU A 63 -1.64 19.13 9.00
C LEU A 63 -2.64 19.70 10.01
N ARG A 64 -2.29 20.79 10.70
CA ARG A 64 -3.19 21.45 11.66
C ARG A 64 -4.47 21.96 11.02
N ALA A 65 -4.37 22.50 9.80
CA ALA A 65 -5.54 23.00 9.06
C ALA A 65 -6.48 21.86 8.62
N ALA A 66 -5.93 20.75 8.12
CA ALA A 66 -6.72 19.63 7.62
C ALA A 66 -7.26 18.71 8.73
N PHE A 67 -6.55 18.59 9.85
CA PHE A 67 -6.87 17.67 10.95
C PHE A 67 -6.92 18.39 12.30
N PRO A 68 -7.83 19.38 12.46
CA PRO A 68 -7.89 20.18 13.68
C PRO A 68 -8.14 19.29 14.91
N GLY A 69 -7.31 19.46 15.93
CA GLY A 69 -7.41 18.77 17.23
C GLY A 69 -7.02 17.28 17.24
N ARG A 70 -6.52 16.71 16.13
CA ARG A 70 -6.26 15.25 16.04
C ARG A 70 -4.81 14.84 16.32
N PHE A 71 -3.86 15.74 16.08
CA PHE A 71 -2.42 15.53 16.30
C PHE A 71 -1.87 16.66 17.19
N THR A 72 -2.18 16.61 18.48
CA THR A 72 -1.87 17.69 19.45
C THR A 72 -0.56 17.48 20.20
N ASP A 73 -0.03 16.26 20.21
CA ASP A 73 1.25 15.93 20.86
C ASP A 73 2.40 16.15 19.87
N GLU A 74 3.01 17.34 19.89
CA GLU A 74 4.11 17.70 18.99
C GLU A 74 5.34 16.78 19.16
N SER A 75 5.50 16.13 20.32
CA SER A 75 6.59 15.17 20.54
C SER A 75 6.42 13.87 19.74
N LEU A 76 5.23 13.63 19.19
CA LEU A 76 4.92 12.50 18.32
C LEU A 76 4.91 12.85 16.84
N VAL A 77 5.33 14.06 16.46
CA VAL A 77 5.39 14.51 15.06
C VAL A 77 6.84 14.51 14.60
N HIS A 78 7.17 13.60 13.68
CA HIS A 78 8.52 13.38 13.15
C HIS A 78 8.55 13.66 11.66
N TRP A 79 9.34 14.66 11.27
CA TRP A 79 9.55 15.04 9.87
C TRP A 79 10.89 14.51 9.37
N GLY A 80 10.88 13.88 8.20
CA GLY A 80 12.10 13.48 7.51
C GLY A 80 11.89 12.31 6.55
N ALA A 81 12.92 12.01 5.77
CA ALA A 81 12.92 10.88 4.86
C ALA A 81 12.66 9.56 5.60
N LYS A 82 11.88 8.68 4.97
CA LYS A 82 11.53 7.34 5.46
C LYS A 82 12.26 6.25 4.68
N ASP A 83 13.50 6.54 4.27
CA ASP A 83 14.38 5.68 3.48
C ASP A 83 15.23 4.72 4.34
N SER A 84 15.06 4.77 5.66
CA SER A 84 15.79 3.98 6.62
C SER A 84 15.01 3.81 7.92
N ARG A 85 15.40 2.81 8.72
CA ARG A 85 14.87 2.55 10.06
C ARG A 85 14.98 3.74 11.03
N GLY A 86 15.96 4.64 10.81
CA GLY A 86 16.36 5.64 11.81
C GLY A 86 15.27 6.63 12.23
N ILE A 87 14.34 7.02 11.36
CA ILE A 87 13.23 7.90 11.74
C ILE A 87 12.19 7.17 12.61
N PHE A 88 11.96 5.88 12.34
CA PHE A 88 11.04 5.05 13.10
C PHE A 88 11.58 4.76 14.51
N ASP A 89 12.89 4.54 14.66
CA ASP A 89 13.52 4.41 15.98
C ASP A 89 13.35 5.70 16.82
N ARG A 90 13.50 6.88 16.20
CA ARG A 90 13.25 8.16 16.89
C ARG A 90 11.79 8.31 17.29
N ALA A 91 10.87 7.89 16.42
CA ALA A 91 9.44 7.92 16.70
C ALA A 91 9.08 7.03 17.89
N VAL A 92 9.55 5.78 17.90
CA VAL A 92 9.38 4.86 19.04
C VAL A 92 9.98 5.46 20.31
N GLY A 93 11.20 6.00 20.23
CA GLY A 93 11.90 6.61 21.37
C GLY A 93 11.14 7.78 22.00
N SER A 94 10.39 8.56 21.22
CA SER A 94 9.61 9.69 21.76
C SER A 94 8.34 9.28 22.49
N THR A 95 7.91 8.02 22.36
CA THR A 95 6.69 7.52 23.04
C THR A 95 6.90 7.12 24.49
N GLY A 96 8.12 6.70 24.85
CA GLY A 96 8.42 6.01 26.11
C GLY A 96 7.82 4.60 26.24
N ALA A 97 7.24 4.04 25.16
CA ALA A 97 6.65 2.70 25.11
C ALA A 97 7.60 1.69 24.43
N ALA A 98 7.26 0.39 24.51
CA ALA A 98 7.97 -0.63 23.75
C ALA A 98 7.64 -0.50 22.25
N ALA A 99 8.57 -0.85 21.37
CA ALA A 99 8.37 -0.76 19.92
C ALA A 99 7.12 -1.52 19.44
N GLY A 100 6.85 -2.70 20.01
CA GLY A 100 5.65 -3.50 19.70
C GLY A 100 4.33 -2.85 20.12
N ASP A 101 4.36 -1.85 21.00
CA ASP A 101 3.19 -1.03 21.35
C ASP A 101 2.96 0.13 20.35
N CYS A 102 3.86 0.31 19.38
CA CYS A 102 3.72 1.30 18.33
C CYS A 102 3.21 0.67 17.03
N VAL A 103 2.33 1.40 16.34
CA VAL A 103 1.85 1.06 15.00
C VAL A 103 2.26 2.17 14.04
N PHE A 104 2.85 1.82 12.90
CA PHE A 104 3.00 2.74 11.77
C PHE A 104 1.95 2.43 10.70
N VAL A 105 1.23 3.45 10.28
CA VAL A 105 0.22 3.35 9.22
C VAL A 105 0.70 4.15 8.02
N GLY A 106 0.89 3.48 6.89
CA GLY A 106 1.38 4.09 5.66
C GLY A 106 1.18 3.19 4.46
N GLU A 107 0.87 3.76 3.29
CA GLU A 107 0.62 3.00 2.07
C GLU A 107 1.87 2.29 1.53
N ASP A 108 3.07 2.83 1.78
CA ASP A 108 4.29 2.36 1.12
C ASP A 108 4.83 1.12 1.85
N ALA A 109 4.91 0.00 1.14
CA ALA A 109 5.36 -1.28 1.69
C ALA A 109 6.84 -1.25 2.16
N ARG A 110 7.70 -0.45 1.52
CA ARG A 110 9.11 -0.27 1.92
C ARG A 110 9.21 0.51 3.22
N GLU A 111 8.45 1.58 3.36
CA GLU A 111 8.40 2.33 4.62
C GLU A 111 7.87 1.47 5.76
N ARG A 112 6.82 0.67 5.52
CA ARG A 112 6.35 -0.33 6.49
C ARG A 112 7.41 -1.37 6.81
N ALA A 113 8.26 -1.75 5.87
CA ALA A 113 9.38 -2.66 6.16
C ALA A 113 10.38 -2.04 7.15
N PHE A 114 10.77 -0.77 6.97
CA PHE A 114 11.65 -0.07 7.91
C PHE A 114 10.99 0.13 9.29
N ALA A 115 9.68 0.38 9.34
CA ALA A 115 8.95 0.44 10.60
C ALA A 115 8.95 -0.92 11.34
N ARG A 116 8.79 -2.03 10.61
CA ARG A 116 8.91 -3.39 11.17
C ARG A 116 10.32 -3.69 11.65
N GLU A 117 11.34 -3.24 10.93
CA GLU A 117 12.74 -3.35 11.39
C GLU A 117 12.99 -2.57 12.69
N ALA A 118 12.27 -1.46 12.91
CA ALA A 118 12.26 -0.72 14.17
C ALA A 118 11.43 -1.41 15.28
N GLY A 119 10.81 -2.56 14.99
CA GLY A 119 9.99 -3.33 15.92
C GLY A 119 8.54 -2.87 16.04
N MET A 120 8.09 -1.96 15.17
CA MET A 120 6.70 -1.50 15.13
C MET A 120 5.81 -2.52 14.43
N ARG A 121 4.53 -2.54 14.81
CA ARG A 121 3.48 -3.15 13.97
C ARG A 121 3.11 -2.20 12.85
N THR A 122 2.51 -2.70 11.78
CA THR A 122 2.22 -1.87 10.59
C THR A 122 0.85 -2.11 9.99
N ALA A 123 0.28 -1.07 9.38
CA ALA A 123 -0.96 -1.15 8.60
C ALA A 123 -0.82 -0.37 7.29
N ALA A 124 -1.39 -0.89 6.21
CA ALA A 124 -1.34 -0.24 4.89
C ALA A 124 -2.37 0.90 4.71
N ASP A 125 -3.37 0.98 5.60
CA ASP A 125 -4.44 1.98 5.53
C ASP A 125 -4.94 2.33 6.95
N PRO A 126 -5.33 3.60 7.23
CA PRO A 126 -5.93 4.00 8.50
C PRO A 126 -7.06 3.10 9.00
N VAL A 127 -7.89 2.55 8.12
CA VAL A 127 -8.99 1.63 8.47
C VAL A 127 -8.48 0.39 9.22
N PHE A 128 -7.24 -0.03 8.99
CA PHE A 128 -6.62 -1.19 9.64
C PHE A 128 -5.79 -0.85 10.88
N ALA A 129 -5.75 0.41 11.32
CA ALA A 129 -4.91 0.82 12.44
C ALA A 129 -5.24 0.08 13.75
N VAL A 130 -6.55 -0.13 14.03
CA VAL A 130 -7.00 -0.93 15.18
C VAL A 130 -6.62 -2.40 15.02
N ALA A 131 -6.80 -2.96 13.83
CA ALA A 131 -6.43 -4.35 13.56
C ALA A 131 -4.94 -4.59 13.81
N ALA A 132 -4.07 -3.69 13.34
CA ALA A 132 -2.63 -3.77 13.63
C ALA A 132 -2.32 -3.63 15.12
N MET A 133 -3.02 -2.74 15.85
CA MET A 133 -2.87 -2.58 17.30
C MET A 133 -3.36 -3.82 18.09
N GLU A 134 -4.27 -4.60 17.53
CA GLU A 134 -4.78 -5.86 18.09
C GLU A 134 -4.05 -7.09 17.55
N ASP A 135 -3.01 -6.91 16.73
CA ASP A 135 -2.28 -7.98 16.03
C ASP A 135 -3.18 -8.88 15.18
N ARG A 136 -4.23 -8.29 14.58
CA ARG A 136 -5.15 -8.97 13.68
C ARG A 136 -4.65 -8.90 12.25
N PRO A 137 -4.71 -10.01 11.50
CA PRO A 137 -4.26 -10.05 10.12
C PRO A 137 -5.17 -9.25 9.18
N VAL A 138 -4.56 -8.72 8.13
CA VAL A 138 -5.23 -8.17 6.94
C VAL A 138 -4.89 -9.09 5.76
N PHE A 139 -5.90 -9.42 4.98
CA PHE A 139 -5.82 -10.29 3.82
C PHE A 139 -6.05 -9.49 2.54
N ARG A 140 -5.47 -9.93 1.43
CA ARG A 140 -5.98 -9.50 0.12
C ARG A 140 -7.26 -10.29 -0.14
N THR A 141 -8.20 -9.73 -0.88
CA THR A 141 -9.41 -10.45 -1.26
C THR A 141 -9.83 -10.06 -2.67
N ARG A 142 -10.45 -11.02 -3.34
CA ARG A 142 -11.20 -10.80 -4.58
C ARG A 142 -12.67 -10.67 -4.21
N ILE A 143 -13.32 -9.62 -4.70
CA ILE A 143 -14.76 -9.38 -4.51
C ILE A 143 -15.43 -9.43 -5.87
N GLU A 144 -16.29 -10.41 -6.07
CA GLU A 144 -17.16 -10.48 -7.24
C GLU A 144 -18.49 -9.83 -6.91
N LEU A 145 -18.91 -8.88 -7.76
CA LEU A 145 -20.18 -8.19 -7.56
C LEU A 145 -21.34 -9.09 -8.04
N PRO A 146 -22.29 -9.43 -7.16
CA PRO A 146 -23.47 -10.22 -7.53
C PRO A 146 -24.38 -9.50 -8.53
N ASP A 147 -25.26 -10.24 -9.20
CA ASP A 147 -26.29 -9.65 -10.03
C ASP A 147 -27.19 -8.72 -9.20
N GLY A 148 -27.40 -7.50 -9.69
CA GLY A 148 -28.23 -6.49 -9.00
C GLY A 148 -27.50 -5.66 -7.94
N LEU A 149 -26.21 -5.92 -7.67
CA LEU A 149 -25.36 -5.08 -6.83
C LEU A 149 -24.23 -4.47 -7.67
N GLY A 150 -24.00 -3.17 -7.51
CA GLY A 150 -22.98 -2.42 -8.22
C GLY A 150 -21.87 -1.89 -7.29
N LEU A 151 -20.97 -1.13 -7.90
CA LEU A 151 -19.90 -0.43 -7.18
C LEU A 151 -20.42 0.55 -6.10
N PRO A 152 -21.57 1.25 -6.27
CA PRO A 152 -22.12 2.11 -5.21
C PRO A 152 -22.49 1.33 -3.93
N GLU A 153 -23.14 0.17 -4.09
CA GLU A 153 -23.52 -0.70 -2.98
C GLU A 153 -22.28 -1.26 -2.29
N LEU A 154 -21.28 -1.71 -3.07
CA LEU A 154 -20.00 -2.17 -2.54
C LEU A 154 -19.28 -1.06 -1.77
N THR A 155 -19.25 0.15 -2.32
CA THR A 155 -18.64 1.32 -1.68
C THR A 155 -19.27 1.59 -0.32
N THR A 156 -20.59 1.46 -0.22
CA THR A 156 -21.33 1.62 1.04
C THR A 156 -20.91 0.56 2.05
N ALA A 157 -20.92 -0.73 1.65
CA ALA A 157 -20.52 -1.83 2.52
C ALA A 157 -19.04 -1.75 2.97
N VAL A 158 -18.14 -1.34 2.08
CA VAL A 158 -16.72 -1.11 2.38
C VAL A 158 -16.55 0.05 3.37
N ASN A 159 -17.31 1.13 3.21
CA ASN A 159 -17.23 2.29 4.10
C ASN A 159 -17.61 1.97 5.55
N GLU A 160 -18.51 1.00 5.74
CA GLU A 160 -19.02 0.56 7.04
C GLU A 160 -18.23 -0.62 7.66
N SER A 161 -17.17 -1.10 6.99
CA SER A 161 -16.44 -2.30 7.40
C SER A 161 -14.92 -2.11 7.46
N GLU A 162 -14.19 -3.07 8.02
CA GLU A 162 -12.72 -3.11 7.95
C GLU A 162 -12.26 -3.67 6.59
N ALA A 163 -12.62 -2.96 5.52
CA ALA A 163 -12.28 -3.27 4.14
C ALA A 163 -11.80 -2.00 3.41
N VAL A 164 -10.91 -2.15 2.44
CA VAL A 164 -10.42 -1.06 1.58
C VAL A 164 -10.30 -1.57 0.16
N VAL A 165 -10.94 -0.90 -0.80
CA VAL A 165 -10.78 -1.20 -2.22
C VAL A 165 -9.40 -0.75 -2.68
N VAL A 166 -8.65 -1.66 -3.30
CA VAL A 166 -7.32 -1.40 -3.87
C VAL A 166 -7.44 -1.09 -5.35
N GLU A 167 -8.20 -1.92 -6.09
CA GLU A 167 -8.29 -1.83 -7.54
C GLU A 167 -9.66 -2.33 -8.03
N THR A 168 -10.26 -1.61 -8.97
CA THR A 168 -11.42 -2.08 -9.72
C THR A 168 -10.94 -2.69 -11.03
N VAL A 169 -10.96 -4.02 -11.13
CA VAL A 169 -10.44 -4.77 -12.29
C VAL A 169 -11.46 -4.81 -13.43
N SER A 170 -12.75 -4.91 -13.08
CA SER A 170 -13.86 -4.79 -14.03
C SER A 170 -15.11 -4.28 -13.32
N GLU A 171 -16.19 -4.07 -14.06
CA GLU A 171 -17.51 -3.72 -13.48
C GLU A 171 -18.02 -4.76 -12.46
N ARG A 172 -17.48 -5.98 -12.49
CA ARG A 172 -17.90 -7.09 -11.64
C ARG A 172 -16.82 -7.63 -10.72
N LEU A 173 -15.62 -7.06 -10.77
CA LEU A 173 -14.46 -7.60 -10.07
C LEU A 173 -13.65 -6.50 -9.41
N VAL A 174 -13.50 -6.60 -8.09
CA VAL A 174 -12.74 -5.65 -7.28
C VAL A 174 -11.71 -6.40 -6.44
N LEU A 175 -10.50 -5.86 -6.37
CA LEU A 175 -9.47 -6.29 -5.42
C LEU A 175 -9.52 -5.37 -4.21
N ALA A 176 -9.48 -5.97 -3.02
CA ALA A 176 -9.54 -5.24 -1.77
C ALA A 176 -8.58 -5.82 -0.72
N LEU A 177 -8.33 -5.04 0.32
CA LEU A 177 -7.74 -5.49 1.58
C LEU A 177 -8.86 -5.60 2.60
N VAL A 178 -8.86 -6.65 3.42
CA VAL A 178 -9.89 -6.88 4.45
C VAL A 178 -9.30 -7.54 5.68
N THR A 179 -9.85 -7.25 6.85
CA THR A 179 -9.69 -8.17 8.00
C THR A 179 -10.74 -9.27 7.94
N THR A 180 -10.65 -10.27 8.82
CA THR A 180 -11.73 -11.27 8.98
C THR A 180 -13.07 -10.60 9.30
N ARG A 181 -13.08 -9.59 10.18
CA ARG A 181 -14.30 -8.82 10.52
C ARG A 181 -14.84 -8.04 9.31
N GLY A 182 -13.94 -7.49 8.50
CA GLY A 182 -14.29 -6.83 7.25
C GLY A 182 -14.95 -7.78 6.26
N ALA A 183 -14.37 -8.97 6.07
CA ALA A 183 -14.92 -10.01 5.20
C ALA A 183 -16.34 -10.44 5.64
N GLU A 184 -16.52 -10.75 6.94
CA GLU A 184 -17.83 -11.10 7.50
C GLU A 184 -18.88 -9.98 7.34
N ALA A 185 -18.46 -8.71 7.39
CA ALA A 185 -19.35 -7.58 7.15
C ALA A 185 -19.76 -7.47 5.68
N LEU A 186 -18.81 -7.68 4.75
CA LEU A 186 -19.09 -7.71 3.31
C LEU A 186 -20.02 -8.87 2.94
N GLU A 187 -19.81 -10.06 3.52
CA GLU A 187 -20.67 -11.24 3.32
C GLU A 187 -22.10 -10.99 3.79
N ARG A 188 -22.28 -10.37 4.96
CA ARG A 188 -23.61 -9.96 5.45
C ARG A 188 -24.27 -8.90 4.56
N ALA A 189 -23.48 -8.08 3.87
CA ALA A 189 -23.98 -7.13 2.88
C ALA A 189 -24.24 -7.77 1.50
N GLY A 190 -24.03 -9.08 1.36
CA GLY A 190 -24.32 -9.84 0.14
C GLY A 190 -23.14 -9.99 -0.82
N PHE A 191 -21.93 -9.52 -0.47
CA PHE A 191 -20.75 -9.66 -1.30
C PHE A 191 -19.97 -10.93 -0.98
N THR A 192 -19.46 -11.62 -1.99
CA THR A 192 -18.55 -12.76 -1.78
C THR A 192 -17.10 -12.26 -1.71
N ALA A 193 -16.43 -12.51 -0.58
CA ALA A 193 -15.03 -12.14 -0.37
C ALA A 193 -14.14 -13.40 -0.39
N ASP A 194 -13.44 -13.61 -1.50
CA ASP A 194 -12.49 -14.71 -1.65
C ASP A 194 -11.12 -14.28 -1.10
N LEU A 195 -10.84 -14.65 0.16
CA LEU A 195 -9.63 -14.29 0.89
C LEU A 195 -8.38 -14.94 0.27
N ARG A 196 -7.37 -14.11 -0.02
CA ARG A 196 -6.12 -14.46 -0.70
C ARG A 196 -4.91 -13.97 0.07
N GLY A 197 -4.20 -14.88 0.73
CA GLY A 197 -2.91 -14.59 1.36
C GLY A 197 -2.96 -13.50 2.43
N LEU A 198 -1.91 -13.41 3.21
CA LEU A 198 -1.75 -12.34 4.19
C LEU A 198 -1.07 -11.14 3.52
N LEU A 199 -1.48 -9.93 3.88
CA LEU A 199 -0.77 -8.72 3.48
C LEU A 199 0.57 -8.66 4.22
N ASP A 200 1.63 -8.27 3.50
CA ASP A 200 2.99 -8.08 4.02
C ASP A 200 3.68 -9.33 4.62
N THR A 201 3.18 -10.55 4.39
CA THR A 201 3.91 -11.80 4.72
C THR A 201 4.99 -12.18 3.71
N ALA A 202 5.40 -11.27 2.83
CA ALA A 202 6.44 -11.51 1.83
C ALA A 202 7.86 -11.66 2.41
N ASN A 203 8.01 -11.97 3.70
CA ASN A 203 9.29 -12.23 4.38
C ASN A 203 9.31 -13.52 5.22
N SER A 204 8.44 -14.50 4.97
CA SER A 204 8.45 -15.76 5.74
C SER A 204 8.38 -17.07 4.93
N GLU A 205 8.60 -17.02 3.61
CA GLU A 205 8.98 -18.20 2.82
C GLU A 205 10.16 -17.88 1.89
N GLU A 206 11.29 -17.49 2.48
CA GLU A 206 12.63 -17.76 1.92
C GLU A 206 13.63 -17.64 3.08
N GLY A 207 13.77 -18.76 3.80
CA GLY A 207 14.76 -18.89 4.85
C GLY A 207 16.18 -18.90 4.27
N SER A 208 17.06 -18.16 4.96
CA SER A 208 18.47 -18.53 5.18
C SER A 208 19.31 -18.86 3.94
N ASP A 209 20.09 -17.89 3.43
CA ASP A 209 21.55 -17.97 3.54
C ASP A 209 22.24 -16.65 3.13
N ASN A 210 23.21 -16.22 3.93
CA ASN A 210 24.06 -15.08 3.59
C ASN A 210 25.09 -15.54 2.54
N GLY A 211 24.78 -15.41 1.24
CA GLY A 211 25.79 -15.71 0.21
C GLY A 211 25.44 -15.60 -1.28
N GLU A 212 24.21 -15.31 -1.71
CA GLU A 212 23.78 -15.54 -3.11
C GLU A 212 23.29 -14.32 -3.89
N ARG A 213 24.08 -13.23 -3.96
CA ARG A 213 23.76 -12.10 -4.85
C ARG A 213 23.88 -12.40 -6.36
N GLY A 214 24.11 -13.65 -6.76
CA GLY A 214 24.27 -14.06 -8.16
C GLY A 214 23.33 -15.17 -8.65
N ARG A 215 22.54 -15.82 -7.78
CA ARG A 215 21.65 -16.93 -8.19
C ARG A 215 20.20 -16.53 -8.43
N SER A 216 19.74 -15.45 -7.79
CA SER A 216 18.38 -14.91 -7.97
C SER A 216 18.15 -14.41 -9.41
N ASP A 217 19.11 -13.67 -9.96
CA ASP A 217 19.08 -13.18 -11.34
C ASP A 217 19.02 -14.31 -12.37
N ASP A 218 19.68 -15.45 -12.10
CA ASP A 218 19.66 -16.61 -13.00
C ASP A 218 18.34 -17.39 -12.96
N ALA A 219 17.65 -17.41 -11.82
CA ALA A 219 16.32 -17.99 -11.71
C ALA A 219 15.27 -17.12 -12.42
N GLU A 220 15.33 -15.81 -12.20
CA GLU A 220 14.44 -14.84 -12.86
C GLU A 220 14.68 -14.82 -14.39
N ARG A 221 15.94 -14.89 -14.83
CA ARG A 221 16.29 -14.99 -16.26
C ARG A 221 15.71 -16.25 -16.88
N ARG A 222 15.85 -17.42 -16.25
CA ARG A 222 15.29 -18.68 -16.75
C ARG A 222 13.77 -18.67 -16.78
N ALA A 223 13.11 -18.08 -15.79
CA ALA A 223 11.66 -17.94 -15.76
C ALA A 223 11.17 -17.03 -16.91
N THR A 224 11.86 -15.90 -17.13
CA THR A 224 11.56 -14.96 -18.21
C THR A 224 11.79 -15.58 -19.59
N GLU A 225 12.90 -16.30 -19.78
CA GLU A 225 13.21 -17.02 -21.02
C GLU A 225 12.15 -18.10 -21.32
N LYS A 226 11.74 -18.87 -20.31
CA LYS A 226 10.69 -19.87 -20.46
C LYS A 226 9.35 -19.23 -20.84
N PHE A 227 8.97 -18.14 -20.18
CA PHE A 227 7.74 -17.42 -20.48
C PHE A 227 7.72 -16.87 -21.92
N VAL A 228 8.83 -16.28 -22.37
CA VAL A 228 8.99 -15.82 -23.76
C VAL A 228 8.91 -16.99 -24.74
N SER A 229 9.58 -18.10 -24.45
CA SER A 229 9.54 -19.30 -25.30
C SER A 229 8.13 -19.85 -25.42
N ASP A 230 7.36 -19.89 -24.32
CA ASP A 230 5.98 -20.37 -24.31
C ASP A 230 5.03 -19.44 -25.10
N LEU A 231 5.30 -18.14 -25.14
CA LEU A 231 4.54 -17.18 -25.96
C LEU A 231 4.85 -17.32 -27.45
N LEU A 232 6.14 -17.44 -27.80
CA LEU A 232 6.58 -17.64 -29.19
C LEU A 232 6.04 -18.97 -29.76
N ALA A 233 6.09 -20.04 -28.98
CA ALA A 233 5.57 -21.35 -29.39
C ALA A 233 4.05 -21.34 -29.66
N ARG A 234 3.30 -20.48 -28.99
CA ARG A 234 1.85 -20.29 -29.20
C ARG A 234 1.50 -19.31 -30.32
N GLY A 235 2.51 -18.66 -30.94
CA GLY A 235 2.28 -17.58 -31.90
C GLY A 235 1.69 -16.31 -31.27
N GLU A 236 1.78 -16.17 -29.94
CA GLU A 236 1.23 -15.05 -29.18
C GLU A 236 2.23 -13.89 -29.04
N ALA A 237 3.49 -14.08 -29.40
CA ALA A 237 4.53 -13.06 -29.38
C ALA A 237 5.37 -13.06 -30.66
N VAL A 238 5.99 -11.91 -30.96
CA VAL A 238 7.06 -11.77 -31.96
C VAL A 238 8.19 -10.90 -31.40
N TYR A 239 9.38 -10.96 -31.98
CA TYR A 239 10.45 -10.04 -31.62
C TYR A 239 10.22 -8.64 -32.17
N GLU A 240 10.77 -7.62 -31.50
CA GLU A 240 10.73 -6.25 -31.98
C GLU A 240 11.36 -6.15 -33.38
N GLY A 241 10.58 -5.64 -34.34
CA GLY A 241 10.97 -5.54 -35.76
C GLY A 241 10.43 -6.66 -36.65
N GLU A 242 9.85 -7.73 -36.10
CA GLU A 242 9.16 -8.77 -36.87
C GLU A 242 7.72 -8.37 -37.22
N GLU A 243 7.19 -8.95 -38.30
CA GLU A 243 5.82 -8.70 -38.76
C GLU A 243 4.80 -9.26 -37.77
N LEU A 244 3.84 -8.43 -37.35
CA LEU A 244 2.78 -8.85 -36.44
C LEU A 244 1.81 -9.79 -37.16
N THR A 245 1.52 -10.93 -36.54
CA THR A 245 0.46 -11.83 -37.01
C THR A 245 -0.87 -11.49 -36.33
N PRO A 246 -2.03 -11.93 -36.87
CA PRO A 246 -3.33 -11.73 -36.20
C PRO A 246 -3.44 -12.32 -34.79
N GLY A 247 -2.57 -13.27 -34.42
CA GLY A 247 -2.51 -13.88 -33.08
C GLY A 247 -1.53 -13.20 -32.13
N THR A 248 -0.73 -12.25 -32.62
CA THR A 248 0.32 -11.62 -31.82
C THR A 248 -0.31 -10.71 -30.77
N THR A 249 -0.05 -10.98 -29.50
CA THR A 249 -0.52 -10.20 -28.34
C THR A 249 0.62 -9.54 -27.57
N HIS A 250 1.87 -9.95 -27.81
CA HIS A 250 3.07 -9.43 -27.14
C HIS A 250 4.18 -9.13 -28.15
N VAL A 251 5.03 -8.16 -27.81
CA VAL A 251 6.31 -7.88 -28.49
C VAL A 251 7.43 -8.11 -27.50
N VAL A 252 8.44 -8.88 -27.92
CA VAL A 252 9.63 -9.19 -27.13
C VAL A 252 10.78 -8.33 -27.61
N LYS A 253 11.38 -7.55 -26.70
CA LYS A 253 12.59 -6.78 -26.98
C LYS A 253 13.77 -7.43 -26.28
N ARG A 254 14.90 -7.53 -27.00
CA ARG A 254 16.18 -7.94 -26.42
C ARG A 254 16.99 -6.68 -26.15
N GLU A 255 17.36 -6.46 -24.90
CA GLU A 255 18.20 -5.36 -24.48
C GLU A 255 19.68 -5.67 -24.80
N ASP A 256 20.53 -4.65 -24.81
CA ASP A 256 21.96 -4.76 -25.14
C ASP A 256 22.74 -5.66 -24.18
N ASP A 257 22.24 -5.82 -22.95
CA ASP A 257 22.80 -6.71 -21.92
C ASP A 257 22.33 -8.17 -22.05
N GLY A 258 21.52 -8.47 -23.08
CA GLY A 258 20.97 -9.81 -23.33
C GLY A 258 19.67 -10.11 -22.57
N ARG A 259 19.16 -9.18 -21.75
CA ARG A 259 17.86 -9.36 -21.08
C ARG A 259 16.72 -9.29 -22.08
N LEU A 260 15.65 -10.03 -21.80
CA LEU A 260 14.41 -9.99 -22.57
C LEU A 260 13.36 -9.20 -21.80
N THR A 261 12.75 -8.21 -22.47
CA THR A 261 11.59 -7.49 -21.97
C THR A 261 10.37 -7.82 -22.83
N VAL A 262 9.20 -7.99 -22.20
CA VAL A 262 7.96 -8.38 -22.89
C VAL A 262 6.93 -7.28 -22.71
N ARG A 263 6.43 -6.74 -23.82
CA ARG A 263 5.38 -5.71 -23.83
C ARG A 263 4.12 -6.25 -24.48
N ARG A 264 3.00 -6.23 -23.74
CA ARG A 264 1.69 -6.59 -24.28
C ARG A 264 1.16 -5.50 -25.21
N LEU A 265 0.72 -5.89 -26.41
CA LEU A 265 0.05 -5.00 -27.35
C LEU A 265 -1.39 -4.78 -26.89
N ARG A 266 -1.81 -3.51 -26.85
CA ARG A 266 -3.21 -3.14 -26.65
C ARG A 266 -3.87 -3.04 -28.01
N PHE A 267 -4.54 -4.09 -28.46
CA PHE A 267 -5.46 -3.97 -29.58
C PHE A 267 -6.75 -3.34 -29.06
N PHE A 268 -7.09 -2.16 -29.56
CA PHE A 268 -8.45 -1.65 -29.48
C PHE A 268 -9.28 -2.52 -30.43
N ARG A 269 -10.09 -3.41 -29.88
CA ARG A 269 -11.23 -3.98 -30.59
C ARG A 269 -12.41 -3.02 -30.46
#